data_AF-A0A6P0Q0D2-F1
#
_entry.id   AF-A0A6P0Q0D2-F1
#
_cell.length_a   1.000
_cell.length_b   1.000
_cell.length_c   1.000
_cell.angle_alpha   90.00
_cell.angle_beta   90.00
_cell.angle_gamma   90.00
#
_symmetry.space_group_name_H-M   'P 1'
#
loop_
_entity.id
_entity.type
_entity.pdbx_description
1 polymer ?
#
loop_
_entity_poly.entity_id
_entity_poly.type
_entity_poly.pdbx_seq_one_letter_code
_entity_poly.pdbx_strand_id
1 'polypeptide(L)' 'MEWEHLKRDQLVAQMFESESELAYQVSVGLEARGERNGHKVEYVNLRGMK' A
#
# COMPACT_ATOMS: atom_id res chain seq x y z
N MET A 1 -16.54 -5.35 -0.52
CA MET A 1 -15.32 -4.77 -1.12
C MET A 1 -14.12 -5.49 -0.50
N GLU A 2 -13.41 -6.30 -1.29
CA GLU A 2 -12.30 -7.15 -0.81
C GLU A 2 -11.09 -6.35 -0.23
N TRP A 3 -11.08 -5.03 -0.40
CA TRP A 3 -10.07 -4.13 0.19
C TRP A 3 -10.35 -3.78 1.66
N GLU A 4 -11.60 -3.81 2.11
CA GLU A 4 -11.96 -3.57 3.52
C GLU A 4 -11.54 -4.73 4.43
N HIS A 5 -11.30 -5.90 3.85
CA HIS A 5 -10.85 -7.11 4.53
C HIS A 5 -9.34 -7.34 4.44
N LEU A 6 -8.56 -6.35 3.96
CA LEU A 6 -7.14 -6.25 4.30
C LEU A 6 -7.00 -5.95 5.79
N LYS A 7 -7.25 -6.99 6.59
CA LYS A 7 -6.71 -7.24 7.92
C LYS A 7 -6.33 -5.97 8.66
N ARG A 8 -7.36 -5.32 9.21
CA ARG A 8 -7.22 -4.36 10.31
C ARG A 8 -6.21 -4.90 11.34
N ASP A 9 -6.25 -6.20 11.63
CA ASP A 9 -5.35 -6.89 12.56
C ASP A 9 -3.87 -7.00 12.11
N GLN A 10 -3.56 -6.93 10.81
CA GLN A 10 -2.17 -6.92 10.31
C GLN A 10 -1.58 -5.51 10.23
N LEU A 11 -2.43 -4.48 10.09
CA LEU A 11 -2.01 -3.08 10.17
C LEU A 11 -1.93 -2.56 11.61
N VAL A 12 -2.68 -3.16 12.55
CA VAL A 12 -2.80 -2.72 13.95
C VAL A 12 -1.55 -2.99 14.80
N ALA A 13 -0.56 -3.75 14.32
CA ALA A 13 0.61 -4.12 15.13
C ALA A 13 1.92 -3.37 14.79
N GLN A 14 1.93 -2.46 13.82
CA GLN A 14 3.11 -1.66 13.51
C GLN A 14 2.88 -0.20 13.89
N MET A 15 3.60 0.24 14.92
CA MET A 15 3.83 1.66 15.13
C MET A 15 4.92 2.09 14.14
N PHE A 16 4.64 3.13 13.36
CA PHE A 16 5.61 3.74 12.46
C PHE A 16 6.19 4.98 13.16
N GLU A 17 7.49 5.20 13.01
CA GLU A 17 8.20 6.34 13.58
C GLU A 17 7.86 7.64 12.84
N SER A 18 7.39 7.53 11.59
CA SER A 18 7.04 8.69 10.75
C SER A 18 6.01 8.39 9.67
N GLU A 19 5.36 9.44 9.17
CA GLU A 19 4.47 9.37 7.99
C GLU A 19 5.22 8.87 6.74
N SER A 20 6.50 9.25 6.58
CA SER A 20 7.35 8.77 5.49
C SER A 20 7.59 7.27 5.55
N GLU A 21 7.79 6.72 6.75
CA GLU A 21 7.99 5.29 6.93
C GLU A 21 6.70 4.52 6.61
N LEU A 22 5.55 5.01 7.08
CA LEU A 22 4.24 4.45 6.74
C LEU A 22 4.02 4.45 5.22
N ALA A 23 4.25 5.58 4.55
CA ALA A 23 4.07 5.69 3.10
C ALA A 23 4.96 4.72 2.31
N TYR A 24 6.20 4.53 2.75
CA TYR A 24 7.14 3.57 2.18
C TYR A 24 6.63 2.13 2.34
N GLN A 25 6.27 1.71 3.56
CA GLN A 25 5.80 0.36 3.85
C GLN A 25 4.51 0.02 3.12
N VAL A 26 3.58 0.98 3.01
CA VAL A 26 2.35 0.83 2.22
C VAL A 26 2.67 0.62 0.73
N SER A 27 3.61 1.38 0.18
CA SER A 27 4.00 1.27 -1.23
C SER A 27 4.62 -0.10 -1.54
N VAL A 28 5.57 -0.54 -0.71
CA VAL A 28 6.21 -1.87 -0.83
C VAL A 28 5.18 -2.99 -0.69
N GLY A 29 4.25 -2.87 0.27
CA GLY A 29 3.21 -3.88 0.47
C GLY A 29 2.25 -4.02 -0.73
N LEU A 30 1.93 -2.91 -1.40
CA LEU A 30 1.11 -2.91 -2.61
C LEU A 30 1.85 -3.57 -3.78
N GLU A 31 3.11 -3.22 -4.02
CA GLU A 31 3.95 -3.82 -5.06
C GLU A 31 4.07 -5.33 -4.88
N ALA A 32 4.45 -5.79 -3.69
CA ALA A 32 4.58 -7.22 -3.38
C ALA A 32 3.26 -7.98 -3.56
N ARG A 33 2.13 -7.36 -3.23
CA ARG A 33 0.80 -7.95 -3.47
C ARG A 33 0.47 -8.02 -4.95
N GLY A 34 0.85 -7.00 -5.72
CA GLY A 34 0.72 -6.98 -7.17
C GLY A 34 1.48 -8.14 -7.81
N GLU A 35 2.78 -8.25 -7.52
CA GLU A 35 3.66 -9.31 -8.01
C GLU A 35 3.11 -10.70 -7.71
N ARG A 36 2.69 -10.95 -6.46
CA ARG A 36 2.12 -12.23 -6.04
C ARG A 36 0.89 -12.64 -6.84
N ASN A 37 0.12 -11.67 -7.32
CA ASN A 37 -1.13 -11.90 -8.05
C ASN A 37 -0.98 -11.70 -9.57
N GLY A 38 0.24 -11.49 -10.08
CA GLY A 38 0.47 -11.23 -11.51
C GLY A 38 -0.06 -9.87 -11.99
N HIS A 39 -0.18 -8.90 -11.09
CA HIS A 39 -0.61 -7.54 -11.40
C HIS A 39 0.56 -6.56 -11.32
N LYS A 40 0.60 -5.61 -12.25
CA LYS A 40 1.52 -4.48 -12.19
C LYS A 40 0.93 -3.38 -11.32
N VAL A 41 1.73 -2.82 -10.43
CA VAL A 41 1.38 -1.63 -9.66
C VAL A 41 2.04 -0.42 -10.33
N GLU A 42 1.28 0.65 -10.51
CA GLU A 42 1.80 1.92 -11.04
C GLU A 42 1.42 3.05 -10.09
N TYR A 43 2.40 3.90 -9.78
CA TYR A 43 2.13 5.13 -9.06
C TYR A 43 1.51 6.16 -10.00
N VAL A 44 0.31 6.64 -9.65
CA VAL A 44 -0.39 7.65 -10.44
C VAL A 44 -0.44 8.96 -9.65
N ASN A 45 0.27 9.97 -10.14
CA ASN A 45 0.17 11.32 -9.61
C ASN A 45 -1.05 12.04 -10.19
N LEU A 46 -2.13 12.06 -9.43
CA LEU A 46 -3.39 12.68 -9.85
C LEU A 46 -3.30 14.21 -10.02
N ARG A 47 -2.28 14.89 -9.49
CA ARG A 47 -2.08 16.34 -9.68
C ARG A 47 -1.51 16.68 -11.06
N GLY A 48 -0.88 15.72 -11.74
CA GLY A 48 -0.28 15.90 -13.07
C GLY A 48 -1.17 15.49 -14.23
N MET A 49 -2.33 14.89 -13.98
CA MET A 49 -3.26 14.48 -15.02
C MET A 49 -4.19 15.65 -15.36
N LYS A 50 -3.83 16.40 -16.40
CA LYS A 50 -4.62 17.48 -16.98
C LYS A 50 -5.04 17.11 -18.40
#